data_AF-A0A9W8K0D7-F1
#
_entry.id   AF-A0A9W8K0D7-F1
#
_cell.length_a   1.000
_cell.length_b   1.000
_cell.length_c   1.000
_cell.angle_alpha   90.00
_cell.angle_beta   90.00
_cell.angle_gamma   90.00
#
_symmetry.space_group_name_H-M   'P 1'
#
loop_
_entity.id
_entity.type
_entity.pdbx_description
1 polymer ?
#
loop_
_entity_poly.entity_id
_entity_poly.type
_entity_poly.pdbx_seq_one_letter_code
_entity_poly.pdbx_strand_id
1 'polypeptide(L)'
;MFLDHLKANPRPLRNFVVEAKDDELLAAYSHAVKALKEFRDAHMIIVTLYVMGPARRAAKVALEKSAGGKVEPVEAPAPLKGTGGTDLVKFLKDTRTRTMEAFIP
;
A
#
# COMPACT_ATOMS: atom_id res chain seq x y z
N MET A 1 -18.96 13.39 8.76
CA MET A 1 -18.96 11.90 8.69
C MET A 1 -18.04 11.34 9.76
N PHE A 2 -18.00 10.02 9.97
CA PHE A 2 -17.15 9.37 11.00
C PHE A 2 -15.66 9.75 10.88
N LEU A 3 -15.09 9.75 9.68
CA LEU A 3 -13.68 10.08 9.47
C LEU A 3 -13.35 11.54 9.77
N ASP A 4 -14.24 12.48 9.40
CA ASP A 4 -14.06 13.90 9.71
C ASP A 4 -14.07 14.14 11.23
N HIS A 5 -14.92 13.43 11.95
CA HIS A 5 -14.98 13.49 13.40
C HIS A 5 -13.66 13.01 14.03
N LEU A 6 -13.11 11.88 13.57
CA LEU A 6 -11.79 11.41 14.06
C LEU A 6 -10.67 12.40 13.72
N LYS A 7 -10.69 12.98 12.52
CA LYS A 7 -9.69 13.96 12.08
C LYS A 7 -9.75 15.26 12.89
N ALA A 8 -10.93 15.67 13.32
CA ALA A 8 -11.14 16.89 14.09
C ALA A 8 -10.79 16.75 15.59
N ASN A 9 -10.34 15.57 16.04
CA ASN A 9 -9.97 15.36 17.44
C ASN A 9 -8.79 16.27 17.83
N PRO A 10 -8.94 17.15 18.86
CA PRO A 10 -7.90 18.09 19.25
C PRO A 10 -6.67 17.44 19.89
N ARG A 11 -6.74 16.15 20.26
CA ARG A 11 -5.62 15.38 20.82
C ARG A 11 -5.33 14.15 19.95
N PRO A 12 -4.42 14.26 18.97
CA PRO A 12 -4.00 13.12 18.17
C PRO A 12 -3.42 12.01 19.05
N LEU A 13 -3.92 10.78 18.87
CA LEU A 13 -3.59 9.64 19.73
C LEU A 13 -2.08 9.39 19.84
N ARG A 14 -1.34 9.48 18.72
CA ARG A 14 0.12 9.27 18.71
C ARG A 14 0.84 10.24 19.65
N ASN A 15 0.49 11.54 19.61
CA ASN A 15 1.12 12.54 20.46
C ASN A 15 0.78 12.30 21.93
N PHE A 16 -0.48 11.96 22.22
CA PHE A 16 -0.90 11.60 23.57
C PHE A 16 -0.09 10.44 24.15
N VAL A 17 0.14 9.37 23.37
CA VAL A 17 0.95 8.21 23.80
C VAL A 17 2.40 8.62 24.08
N VAL A 18 3.01 9.43 23.21
CA VAL A 18 4.38 9.93 23.39
C VAL A 18 4.51 10.80 24.65
N GLU A 19 3.54 11.68 24.89
CA GLU A 19 3.54 12.60 26.02
C GLU A 19 3.25 11.92 27.36
N ALA A 20 2.43 10.86 27.34
CA ALA A 20 2.05 10.12 28.55
C ALA A 20 3.23 9.40 29.22
N LYS A 21 4.28 9.03 28.45
CA LYS A 21 5.45 8.27 28.95
C LYS A 21 5.05 7.01 29.72
N ASP A 22 4.04 6.32 29.20
CA ASP A 22 3.47 5.10 29.77
C ASP A 22 3.78 3.91 28.85
N ASP A 23 4.46 2.91 29.41
CA ASP A 23 4.95 1.75 28.66
C ASP A 23 3.80 0.85 28.17
N GLU A 24 2.71 0.74 28.91
CA GLU A 24 1.55 -0.08 28.53
C GLU A 24 0.79 0.58 27.36
N LEU A 25 0.60 1.90 27.43
CA LEU A 25 0.01 2.67 26.33
C LEU A 25 0.89 2.62 25.06
N LEU A 26 2.20 2.74 25.22
CA LEU A 26 3.15 2.62 24.11
C LEU A 26 3.10 1.22 23.48
N ALA A 27 3.06 0.18 24.30
CA ALA A 27 2.98 -1.20 23.83
C ALA A 27 1.66 -1.46 23.08
N ALA A 28 0.53 -1.01 23.62
CA ALA A 28 -0.79 -1.17 23.00
C ALA A 28 -0.87 -0.42 21.65
N TYR A 29 -0.40 0.83 21.59
CA TYR A 29 -0.33 1.60 20.35
C TYR A 29 0.57 0.90 19.31
N SER A 30 1.75 0.46 19.73
CA SER A 30 2.72 -0.20 18.84
C SER A 30 2.18 -1.51 18.29
N HIS A 31 1.43 -2.28 19.09
CA HIS A 31 0.75 -3.48 18.63
C HIS A 31 -0.27 -3.15 17.52
N ALA A 32 -1.08 -2.12 17.71
CA ALA A 32 -2.07 -1.71 16.71
C ALA A 32 -1.42 -1.29 15.37
N VAL A 33 -0.34 -0.50 15.43
CA VAL A 33 0.43 -0.11 14.22
C VAL A 33 1.06 -1.32 13.56
N LYS A 34 1.60 -2.27 14.33
CA LYS A 34 2.17 -3.52 13.82
C LYS A 34 1.12 -4.38 13.10
N ALA A 35 -0.05 -4.56 13.69
CA ALA A 35 -1.15 -5.31 13.06
C ALA A 35 -1.57 -4.65 11.72
N LEU A 36 -1.63 -3.32 11.66
CA LEU A 36 -1.92 -2.61 10.41
C LEU A 36 -0.81 -2.80 9.36
N LYS A 37 0.46 -2.79 9.76
CA LYS A 37 1.59 -3.09 8.87
C LYS A 37 1.48 -4.50 8.31
N GLU A 38 1.24 -5.50 9.16
CA GLU A 38 1.09 -6.90 8.74
C GLU A 38 -0.07 -7.07 7.75
N PHE A 39 -1.19 -6.38 7.98
CA PHE A 39 -2.29 -6.33 7.03
C PHE A 39 -1.87 -5.72 5.67
N ARG A 40 -1.09 -4.62 5.67
CA ARG A 40 -0.58 -4.00 4.43
C ARG A 40 0.42 -4.90 3.69
N ASP A 41 1.26 -5.62 4.41
CA ASP A 41 2.19 -6.59 3.84
C ASP A 41 1.43 -7.73 3.14
N ALA A 42 0.43 -8.31 3.81
CA ALA A 42 -0.43 -9.33 3.21
C ALA A 42 -1.17 -8.79 1.97
N HIS A 43 -1.66 -7.56 2.03
CA HIS A 43 -2.31 -6.91 0.89
C HIS A 43 -1.36 -6.75 -0.32
N MET A 44 -0.07 -6.44 -0.10
CA MET A 44 0.91 -6.40 -1.20
C MET A 44 1.07 -7.76 -1.88
N ILE A 45 1.09 -8.86 -1.10
CA ILE A 45 1.15 -10.22 -1.64
C ILE A 45 -0.10 -10.51 -2.48
N ILE A 46 -1.29 -10.22 -1.95
CA ILE A 46 -2.56 -10.41 -2.66
C ILE A 46 -2.57 -9.64 -3.98
N VAL A 47 -2.21 -8.36 -3.98
CA VAL A 47 -2.20 -7.56 -5.22
C VAL A 47 -1.18 -8.09 -6.23
N THR A 48 -0.03 -8.57 -5.77
CA THR A 48 0.98 -9.18 -6.64
C THR A 48 0.41 -10.43 -7.33
N LEU A 49 -0.23 -11.32 -6.57
CA LEU A 49 -0.75 -12.59 -7.06
C LEU A 49 -1.99 -12.45 -7.94
N TYR A 50 -2.91 -11.56 -7.57
CA TYR A 50 -4.25 -11.51 -8.17
C TYR A 50 -4.48 -10.32 -9.10
N VAL A 51 -3.60 -9.33 -9.11
CA VAL A 51 -3.71 -8.18 -10.03
C VAL A 51 -2.51 -8.12 -10.95
N MET A 52 -1.30 -7.96 -10.38
CA MET A 52 -0.09 -7.73 -11.19
C MET A 52 0.30 -8.94 -12.03
N GLY A 53 0.32 -10.13 -11.43
CA GLY A 53 0.64 -11.37 -12.14
C GLY A 53 -0.31 -11.63 -13.32
N PRO A 54 -1.64 -11.64 -13.11
CA PRO A 54 -2.61 -11.79 -14.19
C PRO A 54 -2.52 -10.69 -15.25
N ALA A 55 -2.39 -9.42 -14.86
CA ALA A 55 -2.29 -8.30 -15.80
C ALA A 55 -1.07 -8.42 -16.73
N ARG A 56 0.10 -8.78 -16.18
CA ARG A 56 1.32 -8.99 -16.97
C ARG A 56 1.19 -10.16 -17.93
N ARG A 57 0.60 -11.27 -17.50
CA ARG A 57 0.34 -12.43 -18.38
C ARG A 57 -0.61 -12.06 -19.52
N ALA A 58 -1.70 -11.35 -19.22
CA ALA A 58 -2.65 -10.89 -20.22
C ALA A 58 -1.99 -9.93 -21.23
N ALA A 59 -1.17 -8.99 -20.77
CA ALA A 59 -0.42 -8.09 -21.64
C ALA A 59 0.54 -8.85 -22.57
N LYS A 60 1.26 -9.85 -22.04
CA LYS A 60 2.14 -10.71 -22.84
C LYS A 60 1.38 -11.46 -23.94
N VAL A 61 0.26 -12.10 -23.60
CA VAL A 61 -0.59 -12.83 -24.57
C VAL A 61 -1.17 -11.89 -25.63
N ALA A 62 -1.56 -10.67 -25.24
CA ALA A 62 -2.05 -9.66 -26.19
C ALA A 62 -0.95 -9.22 -27.16
N LEU A 63 0.28 -9.04 -26.67
CA LEU A 63 1.43 -8.69 -27.50
C LEU A 63 1.76 -9.82 -28.50
N GLU A 64 1.79 -11.08 -28.03
CA GLU A 64 2.05 -12.27 -28.87
C GLU A 64 1.00 -12.46 -29.97
N LYS A 65 -0.28 -12.12 -29.71
CA LYS A 65 -1.34 -12.17 -30.72
C LYS A 65 -1.28 -11.02 -31.74
N SER A 66 -0.71 -9.88 -31.34
CA SER A 66 -0.67 -8.66 -32.17
C SER A 66 0.60 -8.60 -33.03
N ALA A 67 1.70 -9.15 -32.55
CA ALA A 67 2.97 -9.22 -33.27
C ALA A 67 3.10 -10.56 -33.98
N GLY A 68 2.77 -10.62 -35.27
CA GLY A 68 3.08 -11.75 -36.15
C GLY A 68 4.60 -11.96 -36.39
N GLY A 69 5.41 -12.03 -35.33
CA GLY A 69 6.83 -12.40 -35.39
C GLY A 69 7.85 -11.26 -35.46
N LYS A 70 7.49 -9.98 -35.31
CA LYS A 70 8.46 -8.87 -35.23
C LYS A 70 8.50 -8.27 -33.83
N VAL A 71 9.64 -8.43 -33.17
CA VAL A 71 9.92 -7.94 -31.82
C VAL A 71 10.60 -6.57 -31.95
N GLU A 72 9.81 -5.49 -32.00
CA GLU A 72 10.32 -4.13 -31.82
C GLU A 72 10.66 -3.90 -30.33
N PRO A 73 11.62 -3.02 -29.98
CA PRO A 73 12.00 -2.76 -28.60
C PRO A 73 10.82 -2.15 -27.86
N VAL A 74 10.26 -2.89 -26.90
CA VAL A 74 9.11 -2.45 -26.11
C VAL A 74 9.56 -1.28 -25.22
N GLU A 75 9.04 -0.07 -25.49
CA GLU A 75 9.09 1.05 -24.54
C GLU A 75 8.66 0.56 -23.16
N ALA A 76 9.30 1.07 -22.11
CA ALA A 76 9.04 0.63 -20.73
C ALA A 76 7.53 0.53 -20.48
N PRO A 77 7.01 -0.63 -20.05
CA PRO A 77 5.59 -0.84 -19.93
C PRO A 77 4.99 0.21 -19.02
N ALA A 78 3.95 0.89 -19.48
CA ALA A 78 3.27 1.93 -18.73
C ALA A 78 2.94 1.44 -17.31
N PRO A 79 3.09 2.29 -16.28
CA PRO A 79 2.87 1.89 -14.89
C PRO A 79 1.46 1.34 -14.72
N LEU A 80 1.38 0.16 -14.07
CA LEU A 80 0.12 -0.51 -13.85
C LEU A 80 -0.78 0.35 -12.96
N LYS A 81 -1.89 0.84 -13.52
CA LYS A 81 -2.87 1.63 -12.78
C LYS A 81 -3.83 0.73 -12.03
N GLY A 82 -4.12 1.09 -10.78
CA GLY A 82 -5.24 0.51 -10.03
C GLY A 82 -6.57 1.03 -10.56
N THR A 83 -7.67 0.38 -10.15
CA THR A 83 -9.03 0.81 -10.52
C THR A 83 -9.40 2.19 -9.97
N GLY A 84 -8.73 2.64 -8.90
CA GLY A 84 -8.80 4.01 -8.39
C GLY A 84 -7.98 5.03 -9.18
N GLY A 85 -7.36 4.65 -10.29
CA GLY A 85 -6.63 5.54 -11.20
C GLY A 85 -5.18 5.86 -10.80
N THR A 86 -4.72 5.40 -9.63
CA THR A 86 -3.35 5.62 -9.13
C THR A 86 -2.36 4.61 -9.71
N ASP A 87 -1.07 4.96 -9.73
CA ASP A 87 0.00 3.97 -9.88
C ASP A 87 -0.10 2.96 -8.74
N LEU A 88 -0.41 1.71 -9.07
CA LEU A 88 -0.74 0.68 -8.09
C LEU A 88 0.44 0.35 -7.18
N VAL A 89 1.64 0.21 -7.76
CA VAL A 89 2.81 -0.22 -7.02
C VAL A 89 3.27 0.90 -6.10
N LYS A 90 3.32 2.13 -6.61
CA LYS A 90 3.69 3.31 -5.81
C LYS A 90 2.70 3.50 -4.66
N PHE A 91 1.39 3.46 -4.95
CA PHE A 91 0.35 3.66 -3.94
C PHE A 91 0.45 2.65 -2.78
N LEU A 92 0.65 1.36 -3.08
CA LEU A 92 0.78 0.32 -2.06
C LEU A 92 2.02 0.51 -1.20
N LYS A 93 3.15 0.82 -1.83
CA LYS A 93 4.41 1.09 -1.12
C LYS A 93 4.27 2.30 -0.21
N ASP A 94 3.75 3.42 -0.73
CA ASP A 94 3.59 4.66 0.04
C ASP A 94 2.68 4.44 1.25
N THR A 95 1.57 3.71 1.08
CA THR A 95 0.64 3.41 2.17
C THR A 95 1.30 2.54 3.25
N ARG A 96 2.11 1.55 2.85
CA ARG A 96 2.89 0.72 3.78
C ARG A 96 3.94 1.55 4.51
N THR A 97 4.71 2.36 3.80
CA THR A 97 5.74 3.23 4.39
C THR A 97 5.16 4.19 5.42
N ARG A 98 4.04 4.87 5.11
CA ARG A 98 3.34 5.75 6.06
C ARG A 98 2.85 5.02 7.31
N THR A 99 2.50 3.73 7.18
CA THR A 99 2.14 2.92 8.33
C THR A 99 3.37 2.65 9.21
N MET A 100 4.54 2.41 8.60
CA MET A 100 5.78 2.22 9.34
C MET A 100 6.28 3.52 10.01
N GLU A 101 6.08 4.67 9.37
CA GLU A 101 6.41 5.98 9.95
C GLU A 101 5.57 6.30 11.20
N ALA A 102 4.44 5.61 11.40
CA ALA A 102 3.59 5.79 12.58
C ALA A 102 4.15 5.14 13.84
N PHE A 103 5.15 4.25 13.75
CA PHE A 103 5.82 3.69 14.92
C PHE A 103 6.44 4.80 15.79
N ILE A 104 6.43 4.56 17.10
CA ILE A 104 7.07 5.44 18.09
C ILE A 104 8.39 4.74 18.48
N PRO A 105 9.54 5.43 18.37
CA PRO A 105 10.84 4.91 18.80
C PRO A 105 10.93 4.68 20.30
#